data_AF-A0A3D1U242-F1
#
_entry.id   AF-A0A3D1U242-F1
#
_cell.length_a   1.000
_cell.length_b   1.000
_cell.length_c   1.000
_cell.angle_alpha   90.00
_cell.angle_beta   90.00
_cell.angle_gamma   90.00
#
_symmetry.space_group_name_H-M   'P 1'
#
loop_
_entity.id
_entity.type
_entity.pdbx_description
1 polymer ?
#
loop_
_entity_poly.entity_id
_entity_poly.type
_entity_poly.pdbx_seq_one_letter_code
_entity_poly.pdbx_strand_id
1 'polypeptide(L)' 'MSLRALIDVTTALMTDGDFRNLLVHDPDRALDRYSLTPEETEALKSRDRWLLEDCGLEEWTARWVSALR' A
#
# COMPACT_ATOMS: atom_id res chain seq x y z
N MET A 1 -6.39 13.66 -8.47
CA MET A 1 -5.73 12.75 -7.50
C MET A 1 -4.48 12.17 -8.14
N SER A 2 -3.45 11.85 -7.37
CA SER A 2 -2.14 11.48 -7.93
C SER A 2 -1.80 10.03 -7.59
N LEU A 3 -1.79 9.18 -8.61
CA LEU A 3 -1.22 7.81 -8.64
C LEU A 3 0.18 7.73 -7.97
N ARG A 4 0.85 8.87 -7.86
CA ARG A 4 2.16 9.02 -7.24
C ARG A 4 2.24 8.52 -5.80
N ALA A 5 1.24 8.79 -4.94
CA ALA A 5 1.30 8.38 -3.54
C ALA A 5 1.32 6.85 -3.40
N LEU A 6 0.47 6.16 -4.17
CA LEU A 6 0.44 4.70 -4.25
C LEU A 6 1.73 4.10 -4.80
N ILE A 7 2.32 4.73 -5.82
CA ILE A 7 3.63 4.33 -6.36
C ILE A 7 4.73 4.50 -5.30
N ASP A 8 4.73 5.60 -4.55
CA ASP A 8 5.73 5.85 -3.51
C ASP A 8 5.60 4.84 -2.34
N VAL A 9 4.38 4.45 -1.96
CA VAL A 9 4.13 3.40 -0.96
C VAL A 9 4.61 2.03 -1.44
N THR A 10 4.23 1.64 -2.66
CA THR A 10 4.63 0.34 -3.23
C THR A 10 6.14 0.25 -3.43
N THR A 11 6.78 1.35 -3.85
CA THR A 11 8.25 1.45 -3.92
C THR A 11 8.88 1.26 -2.54
N ALA A 12 8.36 1.93 -1.50
CA ALA A 12 8.86 1.77 -0.13
C ALA A 12 8.67 0.33 0.37
N LEU A 13 7.53 -0.31 0.08
CA LEU A 13 7.31 -1.71 0.45
C LEU A 13 8.37 -2.66 -0.13
N MET A 14 8.77 -2.43 -1.38
CA MET A 14 9.74 -3.27 -2.09
C MET A 14 11.18 -3.03 -1.64
N THR A 15 11.50 -1.81 -1.18
CA THR A 15 12.89 -1.36 -0.95
C THR A 15 13.25 -1.14 0.52
N ASP A 16 12.26 -0.96 1.40
CA ASP A 16 12.44 -0.65 2.82
C ASP A 16 11.80 -1.75 3.69
N GLY A 17 12.66 -2.60 4.26
CA GLY A 17 12.24 -3.69 5.13
C GLY A 17 11.62 -3.24 6.44
N ASP A 18 12.07 -2.10 6.99
CA ASP A 18 11.56 -1.54 8.23
C ASP A 18 10.18 -0.93 7.99
N PHE A 19 9.98 -0.26 6.85
CA PHE A 19 8.66 0.20 6.43
C PHE A 19 7.68 -0.95 6.23
N ARG A 20 8.12 -2.03 5.57
CA ARG A 20 7.26 -3.21 5.41
C ARG A 20 6.85 -3.80 6.77
N ASN A 21 7.79 -3.90 7.71
CA ASN A 21 7.50 -4.36 9.06
C ASN A 21 6.52 -3.41 9.78
N LEU A 22 6.72 -2.10 9.63
CA LEU A 22 5.83 -1.09 10.19
C LEU A 22 4.42 -1.19 9.58
N LEU A 23 4.28 -1.36 8.27
CA LEU A 23 2.98 -1.57 7.62
C LEU A 23 2.29 -2.85 8.09
N VAL A 24 3.05 -3.86 8.52
CA VAL A 24 2.49 -5.09 9.09
C VAL A 24 1.94 -4.90 10.49
N HIS A 25 2.63 -4.15 11.34
CA HIS A 25 2.28 -4.02 12.75
C HIS A 25 1.46 -2.77 13.09
N ASP A 26 1.63 -1.69 12.34
CA ASP A 26 1.01 -0.38 12.57
C ASP A 26 0.82 0.36 11.22
N PRO A 27 -0.16 -0.07 10.41
CA PRO A 27 -0.35 0.47 9.07
C PRO A 27 -0.80 1.93 9.08
N ASP A 28 -1.58 2.37 10.09
CA ASP A 28 -1.99 3.77 10.19
C ASP A 28 -0.77 4.68 10.32
N ARG A 29 0.18 4.33 11.20
CA ARG A 29 1.43 5.08 11.34
C ARG A 29 2.33 4.98 10.12
N ALA A 30 2.37 3.82 9.45
CA ALA A 30 3.15 3.66 8.24
C ALA A 30 2.65 4.59 7.11
N LEU A 31 1.33 4.70 6.97
CA LEU A 31 0.69 5.39 5.86
C LEU A 31 0.53 6.91 6.08
N ASP A 32 0.58 7.40 7.32
CA ASP A 32 0.42 8.82 7.69
C ASP A 32 1.35 9.78 6.93
N ARG A 33 2.53 9.30 6.51
CA ARG A 33 3.50 10.10 5.74
C ARG A 33 3.17 10.25 4.25
N TYR A 34 2.13 9.59 3.76
CA TYR A 34 1.73 9.61 2.34
C TYR A 34 0.38 10.30 2.18
N SER A 35 0.25 11.09 1.11
CA SER A 35 -1.01 11.76 0.77
C SER A 35 -1.96 10.81 0.04
N LEU A 36 -2.41 9.77 0.74
CA LEU A 36 -3.35 8.76 0.24
C LEU A 36 -4.80 9.22 0.43
N THR A 37 -5.69 8.73 -0.43
CA THR A 37 -7.13 8.85 -0.19
C THR A 37 -7.58 7.89 0.90
N PRO A 38 -8.77 8.09 1.49
CA PRO A 38 -9.36 7.10 2.39
C PRO A 38 -9.49 5.71 1.73
N GLU A 39 -9.84 5.64 0.45
CA GLU A 39 -10.00 4.38 -0.29
C GLU A 39 -8.65 3.67 -0.48
N GLU A 40 -7.60 4.39 -0.87
CA GLU A 40 -6.25 3.85 -1.04
C GLU A 40 -5.68 3.36 0.31
N THR A 41 -5.94 4.12 1.37
CA THR A 41 -5.54 3.77 2.74
C THR A 41 -6.21 2.48 3.17
N GLU A 42 -7.52 2.34 2.97
CA GLU A 42 -8.25 1.11 3.29
C GLU A 42 -7.82 -0.07 2.40
N ALA A 43 -7.54 0.15 1.12
CA ALA A 43 -7.00 -0.88 0.23
C ALA A 43 -5.64 -1.41 0.73
N LEU A 44 -4.74 -0.52 1.16
CA LEU A 44 -3.43 -0.89 1.69
C LEU A 44 -3.51 -1.55 3.08
N LYS A 45 -4.44 -1.10 3.94
CA LYS A 45 -4.67 -1.67 5.28
C LYS A 45 -5.29 -3.06 5.22
N SER A 46 -6.35 -3.20 4.44
CA SER A 46 -7.04 -4.49 4.22
C SER A 46 -6.19 -5.47 3.43
N ARG A 47 -5.26 -4.96 2.62
CA ARG A 47 -4.49 -5.70 1.62
C ARG A 47 -5.38 -6.47 0.66
N ASP A 48 -6.60 -5.99 0.47
CA ASP A 48 -7.55 -6.58 -0.46
C ASP A 48 -7.07 -6.33 -1.89
N ARG A 49 -6.79 -7.41 -2.59
CA ARG A 49 -6.27 -7.37 -3.96
C ARG A 49 -7.20 -6.61 -4.89
N TRP A 50 -8.52 -6.79 -4.77
CA TRP A 50 -9.49 -6.14 -5.65
C TRP A 50 -9.55 -4.64 -5.39
N LEU A 51 -9.51 -4.22 -4.11
CA LEU A 51 -9.48 -2.80 -3.77
C LEU A 51 -8.19 -2.12 -4.24
N LEU A 52 -7.06 -2.83 -4.17
CA LEU A 52 -5.77 -2.35 -4.68
C LEU A 52 -5.82 -2.15 -6.21
N GLU A 53 -6.37 -3.11 -6.95
CA GLU A 53 -6.53 -2.98 -8.41
C GLU A 53 -7.50 -1.84 -8.78
N ASP A 54 -8.60 -1.67 -8.04
CA ASP A 54 -9.56 -0.57 -8.24
C ASP A 54 -8.94 0.82 -7.97
N CYS A 55 -8.01 0.89 -7.00
CA CYS A 55 -7.20 2.08 -6.74
C CYS A 55 -6.10 2.33 -7.79
N GLY A 56 -5.99 1.46 -8.81
CA GLY A 56 -5.08 1.63 -9.94
C GLY A 56 -3.70 0.98 -9.77
N LEU A 57 -3.52 0.08 -8.79
CA LEU A 57 -2.33 -0.77 -8.80
C LEU A 57 -2.40 -1.80 -9.94
N GLU A 58 -1.27 -2.04 -10.58
CA GLU A 58 -1.15 -3.14 -11.53
C GLU A 58 -1.36 -4.50 -10.83
N GLU A 59 -1.99 -5.44 -11.54
CA GLU A 59 -2.39 -6.76 -11.05
C GLU A 59 -1.26 -7.48 -10.28
N TRP A 60 -0.04 -7.47 -10.84
CA TRP A 60 1.11 -8.14 -10.23
C TRP A 60 1.54 -7.48 -8.91
N THR A 61 1.42 -6.15 -8.81
CA THR A 61 1.78 -5.39 -7.61
C THR A 61 0.71 -5.61 -6.53
N ALA A 62 -0.57 -5.54 -6.88
CA ALA A 62 -1.68 -5.83 -5.98
C ALA A 62 -1.58 -7.24 -5.40
N ARG A 63 -1.28 -8.24 -6.26
CA ARG A 63 -1.03 -9.61 -5.83
C ARG A 63 0.14 -9.70 -4.85
N TRP A 64 1.25 -9.02 -5.12
CA TRP A 64 2.42 -9.04 -4.24
C TRP A 64 2.12 -8.41 -2.87
N VAL A 65 1.48 -7.23 -2.83
CA VAL A 65 1.10 -6.56 -1.57
C VAL A 65 0.16 -7.43 -0.74
N SER A 66 -0.84 -8.06 -1.39
CA SER A 66 -1.79 -8.96 -0.70
C SER A 66 -1.14 -10.21 -0.10
N ALA A 67 0.06 -10.59 -0.58
CA ALA A 67 0.79 -11.76 -0.09
C ALA A 67 1.72 -11.46 1.09
N LEU A 68 1.94 -10.18 1.42
CA LEU A 68 2.75 -9.78 2.58
C LEU A 68 2.00 -10.20 3.86
N ARG A 69 2.59 -11.11 4.63
CA ARG A 69 2.08 -11.58 5.93
C ARG A 69 2.96 -11.08 7.05
#